data_AF-A0AAJ1WTX6-F1
#
_entry.id   AF-A0AAJ1WTX6-F1
#
_cell.length_a   1.000
_cell.length_b   1.000
_cell.length_c   1.000
_cell.angle_alpha   90.00
_cell.angle_beta   90.00
_cell.angle_gamma   90.00
#
_symmetry.space_group_name_H-M   'P 1'
#
loop_
_entity.id
_entity.type
_entity.pdbx_description
1 polymer ?
#
loop_
_entity_poly.entity_id
_entity_poly.type
_entity_poly.pdbx_seq_one_letter_code
_entity_poly.pdbx_strand_id
1 'polypeptide(L)'
;MSHDLAEPVHWRGRQWAVTGYGIEALDGRYHVPFSEISEASRGRMAWFDALCRRYGTDRDDLAAALKMAQAIRADTADAGSKPAP
;
A
#
# COMPACT_ATOMS: atom_id res chain seq x y z
N MET A 1 -10.72 -17.76 8.12
CA MET A 1 -9.84 -16.98 8.99
C MET A 1 -9.62 -15.65 8.29
N SER A 2 -10.37 -14.63 8.70
CA SER A 2 -10.19 -13.27 8.20
C SER A 2 -9.03 -12.68 9.00
N HIS A 3 -7.95 -12.32 8.33
CA HIS A 3 -6.87 -11.60 8.99
C HIS A 3 -7.37 -10.19 9.34
N ASP A 4 -7.07 -9.73 10.54
CA ASP A 4 -7.38 -8.37 10.98
C ASP A 4 -6.49 -7.42 10.17
N LEU A 5 -7.11 -6.68 9.24
CA LEU A 5 -6.46 -5.61 8.50
C LEU A 5 -6.40 -4.37 9.39
N ALA A 6 -5.36 -3.56 9.26
CA ALA A 6 -5.35 -2.30 9.99
C ALA A 6 -6.54 -1.42 9.56
N GLU A 7 -7.18 -0.78 10.54
CA GLU A 7 -8.21 0.21 10.26
C GLU A 7 -7.59 1.63 10.19
N PRO A 8 -8.14 2.53 9.36
CA PRO A 8 -9.21 2.29 8.40
C PRO A 8 -8.74 1.55 7.14
N VAL A 9 -9.61 0.70 6.58
CA VAL A 9 -9.38 0.08 5.26
C VAL A 9 -9.84 1.05 4.18
N HIS A 10 -8.90 1.60 3.42
CA HIS A 10 -9.17 2.58 2.35
C HIS A 10 -9.50 1.92 1.01
N TRP A 11 -8.93 0.74 0.74
CA TRP A 11 -9.19 -0.01 -0.48
C TRP A 11 -9.00 -1.52 -0.24
N ARG A 12 -9.74 -2.35 -0.97
CA ARG A 12 -9.62 -3.80 -0.90
C ARG A 12 -9.76 -4.43 -2.28
N GLY A 13 -8.75 -5.16 -2.69
CA GLY A 13 -8.68 -5.95 -3.92
C GLY A 13 -8.90 -7.44 -3.68
N ARG A 14 -8.34 -8.26 -4.58
CA ARG A 14 -8.44 -9.74 -4.56
C ARG A 14 -7.46 -10.40 -3.60
N GLN A 15 -6.23 -9.90 -3.53
CA GLN A 15 -5.16 -10.42 -2.67
C GLN A 15 -4.62 -9.36 -1.72
N TRP A 16 -4.80 -8.08 -2.03
CA TRP A 16 -4.28 -6.95 -1.25
C TRP A 16 -5.37 -6.01 -0.77
N ALA A 17 -5.08 -5.29 0.30
CA ALA A 17 -5.84 -4.15 0.78
C ALA A 17 -4.88 -2.98 1.05
N VAL A 18 -5.42 -1.76 0.98
CA VAL A 18 -4.76 -0.56 1.48
C VAL A 18 -5.47 -0.13 2.74
N THR A 19 -4.69 0.06 3.79
CA THR A 19 -5.14 0.34 5.15
C THR A 19 -4.46 1.59 5.70
N GLY A 20 -4.80 1.98 6.92
CA GLY A 20 -4.10 3.05 7.65
C GLY A 20 -2.61 2.74 7.90
N TYR A 21 -2.20 1.48 7.81
CA TYR A 21 -0.80 1.06 7.91
C TYR A 21 -0.05 1.19 6.58
N GLY A 22 -0.69 0.79 5.47
CA GLY A 22 -0.06 0.73 4.16
C GLY A 22 -0.75 -0.28 3.25
N ILE A 23 0.02 -1.12 2.55
CA ILE A 23 -0.51 -2.21 1.73
C ILE A 23 -0.39 -3.52 2.50
N GLU A 24 -1.48 -4.23 2.69
CA GLU A 24 -1.53 -5.47 3.45
C GLU A 24 -2.13 -6.59 2.60
N ALA A 25 -1.53 -7.78 2.65
CA ALA A 25 -2.09 -8.95 2.01
C ALA A 25 -3.30 -9.44 2.82
N LEU A 26 -4.37 -9.84 2.13
CA LEU A 26 -5.60 -10.32 2.76
C LEU A 26 -5.43 -11.65 3.50
N ASP A 27 -4.37 -12.39 3.17
CA ASP A 27 -3.95 -13.61 3.87
C ASP A 27 -3.07 -13.31 5.09
N GLY A 28 -2.84 -12.02 5.42
CA GLY A 28 -2.06 -11.55 6.55
C GLY A 28 -0.59 -11.93 6.53
N ARG A 29 -0.08 -12.51 5.42
CA ARG A 29 1.31 -12.99 5.35
C ARG A 29 2.31 -11.89 5.04
N TYR A 30 1.85 -10.77 4.51
CA TYR A 30 2.72 -9.69 4.09
C TYR A 30 2.07 -8.33 4.30
N HIS A 31 2.89 -7.37 4.70
CA HIS A 31 2.50 -5.98 4.88
C HIS A 31 3.64 -5.06 4.44
N VAL A 32 3.29 -3.96 3.79
CA VAL A 32 4.20 -2.92 3.31
C VAL A 32 3.75 -1.60 3.92
N PRO A 33 4.51 -1.02 4.86
CA PRO A 33 4.14 0.25 5.46
C PRO A 33 4.26 1.40 4.45
N PHE A 34 3.48 2.47 4.64
CA PHE A 34 3.56 3.68 3.81
C PHE A 34 4.98 4.28 3.70
N SER A 35 5.81 4.12 4.73
CA SER A 35 7.22 4.56 4.71
C SER A 35 8.02 3.90 3.57
N GLU A 36 7.86 2.59 3.37
CA GLU A 36 8.55 1.86 2.29
C GLU A 36 7.96 2.18 0.91
N ILE A 37 6.65 2.47 0.83
CA ILE A 37 6.01 2.92 -0.41
C ILE A 37 6.59 4.27 -0.88
N SER A 38 6.87 5.15 0.08
CA SER A 38 7.48 6.46 -0.16
C SER A 38 8.91 6.34 -0.69
N GLU A 39 9.72 5.47 -0.09
CA GLU A 39 11.09 5.21 -0.58
C GLU A 39 11.10 4.53 -1.95
N ALA A 40 10.16 3.62 -2.20
CA ALA A 40 10.03 2.94 -3.49
C ALA A 40 9.67 3.89 -4.63
N SER A 41 8.85 4.91 -4.35
CA SER A 41 8.54 5.98 -5.31
C SER A 41 9.77 6.81 -5.70
N ARG A 42 10.85 6.75 -4.90
CA ARG A 42 12.09 7.53 -5.10
C ARG A 42 13.17 6.80 -5.89
N GLY A 43 12.94 5.57 -6.36
CA GLY A 43 13.75 5.02 -7.44
C GLY A 43 13.97 3.52 -7.49
N ARG A 44 13.45 2.70 -6.57
CA ARG A 44 13.56 1.24 -6.72
C ARG A 44 12.39 0.51 -6.07
N MET A 45 11.49 0.00 -6.90
CA MET A 45 10.40 -0.91 -6.52
C MET A 45 10.90 -2.34 -6.24
N ALA A 46 12.06 -2.49 -5.59
CA ALA A 46 12.71 -3.79 -5.41
C ALA A 46 11.84 -4.78 -4.61
N TRP A 47 11.07 -4.27 -3.63
CA TRP A 47 10.13 -5.09 -2.87
C TRP A 47 8.94 -5.55 -3.72
N PHE A 48 8.46 -4.72 -4.65
CA PHE A 48 7.34 -5.04 -5.55
C PHE A 48 7.72 -6.18 -6.49
N ASP A 49 8.88 -6.08 -7.12
CA ASP A 49 9.41 -7.12 -7.99
C ASP A 49 9.73 -8.40 -7.21
N ALA A 50 10.27 -8.27 -6.00
CA ALA A 50 10.52 -9.42 -5.12
C ALA A 50 9.23 -10.13 -4.72
N LEU A 51 8.16 -9.41 -4.39
CA LEU A 51 6.85 -9.97 -4.07
C LEU A 51 6.23 -10.70 -5.26
N CYS A 52 6.21 -10.05 -6.43
CA CYS A 52 5.69 -10.66 -7.65
C CYS A 52 6.43 -11.97 -7.98
N ARG A 53 7.76 -11.99 -7.83
CA ARG A 53 8.58 -13.19 -8.10
C ARG A 53 8.45 -14.27 -7.04
N ARG A 54 8.37 -13.90 -5.76
CA ARG A 54 8.43 -14.84 -4.64
C ARG A 54 7.08 -15.48 -4.32
N TYR A 55 6.01 -14.72 -4.44
CA TYR A 55 4.69 -15.14 -3.98
C TYR A 55 3.74 -15.51 -5.12
N GLY A 56 4.12 -15.32 -6.38
CA GLY A 56 3.19 -15.45 -7.50
C GLY A 56 2.00 -14.49 -7.37
N THR A 57 2.22 -13.38 -6.66
CA THR A 57 1.22 -12.36 -6.38
C THR A 57 0.62 -11.84 -7.69
N ASP A 58 -0.69 -11.62 -7.69
CA ASP A 58 -1.37 -10.92 -8.77
C ASP A 58 -0.80 -9.50 -8.89
N ARG A 59 0.01 -9.31 -9.94
CA ARG A 59 0.74 -8.06 -10.19
C ARG A 59 -0.21 -6.90 -10.40
N ASP A 60 -1.36 -7.14 -11.04
CA ASP A 60 -2.34 -6.09 -11.32
C ASP A 60 -3.04 -5.67 -10.03
N ASP A 61 -3.38 -6.62 -9.16
CA ASP A 61 -3.97 -6.33 -7.85
C ASP A 61 -3.00 -5.56 -6.94
N LEU A 62 -1.73 -5.96 -6.91
CA LEU A 62 -0.69 -5.25 -6.15
C LEU A 62 -0.40 -3.86 -6.72
N ALA A 63 -0.40 -3.70 -8.05
CA ALA A 63 -0.24 -2.40 -8.70
C ALA A 63 -1.42 -1.47 -8.39
N ALA A 64 -2.65 -1.99 -8.35
CA ALA A 64 -3.82 -1.22 -7.95
C ALA A 64 -3.73 -0.76 -6.49
N ALA A 65 -3.30 -1.65 -5.58
CA ALA A 65 -3.05 -1.31 -4.18
C ALA A 65 -2.01 -0.19 -4.06
N LEU A 66 -0.90 -0.28 -4.80
CA LEU A 66 0.15 0.73 -4.81
C LEU A 66 -0.36 2.09 -5.28
N LYS A 67 -1.14 2.11 -6.36
CA LYS A 67 -1.73 3.34 -6.89
C LYS A 67 -2.66 4.01 -5.88
N MET A 68 -3.49 3.22 -5.20
CA MET A 68 -4.39 3.74 -4.15
C MET A 68 -3.61 4.25 -2.94
N ALA A 69 -2.59 3.52 -2.49
CA ALA A 69 -1.73 3.95 -1.40
C ALA A 69 -1.01 5.28 -1.71
N GLN A 70 -0.53 5.46 -2.94
CA GLN A 70 0.05 6.73 -3.39
C GLN A 70 -0.99 7.86 -3.44
N ALA A 71 -2.21 7.58 -3.90
CA ALA A 71 -3.29 8.57 -3.97
C ALA A 71 -3.71 9.07 -2.57
N ILE A 72 -3.90 8.16 -1.60
CA ILE A 72 -4.24 8.50 -0.20
C ILE A 72 -3.15 9.37 0.41
N ARG A 73 -1.89 9.04 0.13
CA ARG A 73 -0.76 9.81 0.64
C ARG A 73 -0.65 11.19 -0.02
N ALA A 74 -0.94 11.30 -1.32
CA ALA A 74 -0.97 12.59 -2.02
C ALA A 74 -2.10 13.48 -1.46
N ASP A 75 -3.27 12.91 -1.23
CA ASP A 75 -4.42 13.59 -0.60
C ASP A 75 -4.09 14.05 0.83
N THR A 76 -3.42 13.20 1.61
CA THR A 76 -2.98 13.55 2.98
C THR A 76 -1.88 14.61 2.98
N ALA A 77 -0.96 14.59 2.00
CA ALA A 77 0.08 15.60 1.85
C ALA A 77 -0.47 16.96 1.41
N ASP A 78 -1.54 16.96 0.60
CA ASP A 78 -2.30 18.15 0.22
C ASP A 78 -3.09 18.71 1.42
N ALA A 79 -3.77 17.84 2.18
CA ALA A 79 -4.50 18.22 3.40
C ALA A 79 -3.58 18.75 4.53
N GLY A 80 -2.31 18.32 4.56
CA GLY A 80 -1.28 18.82 5.47
C GLY A 80 -0.62 20.14 5.03
N SER A 81 -0.86 20.59 3.79
CA SER A 81 -0.32 21.83 3.24
C SER A 81 -1.29 23.00 3.40
N LYS A 82 -1.82 23.21 4.61
CA LYS A 82 -2.37 24.52 5.00
C LYS A 82 -1.35 25.22 5.90
N PRO A 83 -0.57 26.20 5.40
CA PRO A 83 0.22 27.04 6.28
C PRO A 83 -0.74 27.79 7.20
N ALA A 84 -0.60 27.58 8.51
CA ALA A 84 -1.29 28.40 9.50
C ALA A 84 -0.75 29.84 9.42
N PRO A 85 -1.63 30.86 9.53
CA PRO A 85 -1.25 32.27 9.47
C PRO A 85 -0.37 32.70 10.65
#